data_AF-A0A5E4QPF3-F1
#
_entry.id   AF-A0A5E4QPF3-F1
#
_cell.length_a   1.000
_cell.length_b   1.000
_cell.length_c   1.000
_cell.angle_alpha   90.00
_cell.angle_beta   90.00
_cell.angle_gamma   90.00
#
_symmetry.space_group_name_H-M   'P 1'
#
loop_
_entity.id
_entity.type
_entity.pdbx_description
1 polymer ?
#
loop_
_entity_poly.entity_id
_entity_poly.type
_entity_poly.pdbx_seq_one_letter_code
_entity_poly.pdbx_strand_id
1 'polypeptide(L)'
;MLDLDENKLYYFWKSNWHHCFDKEIHLMMLRGTIVKAAHSLGKLARRKYSMQERLKIKQMNQEIPRLHLVLKSNNDFRPIVRYKNNMISSSEKYKVKERLILLRKLNGKENPRVETQFQSLYSKWSVQGKPTLYFVKTDLSNAFGCINRSKLFKVIAEKHFNYKKTEYSQHLNKKIATHLKELVSELHSPLLVRIGSSVYEWKTGLVQGYQYSPALAELYYSYMDDLYFKQHIEHNEIGLKLFARVVDDYLYITDSVEDAITFLDKLSNYPNVNKQKTVINFQHKDFKHSKNITFVGYNYDTEKLIVSRANKIFTGQMCFKITFSPAIVNLVKFLENRVGQSAIPINRHIFNLYHKDEEIIWRHIFITFCISANKFCSILSVICPKSEMFKYIPLYKRVTLKLCNSIINVLLQNTPEDYSLVFCINHICYVSFKALQLCAKRTSKCSVILPYINTELAKTNCLFGKWREHASRLGETKIEANRIICRRTDLRKIMKEFEELPAGFLCYNNIY
;
A
#
# COMPACT_ATOMS: atom_id res chain seq x y z
N MET A 1 -9.18 -14.61 -15.96
CA MET A 1 -8.67 -14.20 -14.63
C MET A 1 -7.91 -12.89 -14.85
N LEU A 2 -8.18 -11.84 -14.07
CA LEU A 2 -7.37 -10.61 -14.17
C LEU A 2 -5.96 -10.92 -13.64
N ASP A 3 -4.93 -10.49 -14.35
CA ASP A 3 -3.55 -10.59 -13.89
C ASP A 3 -3.24 -9.52 -12.81
N LEU A 4 -2.00 -9.50 -12.34
CA LEU A 4 -1.52 -8.60 -11.30
C LEU A 4 -1.13 -7.21 -11.83
N ASP A 5 -1.42 -6.89 -13.09
CA ASP A 5 -1.02 -5.62 -13.71
C ASP A 5 -1.98 -4.47 -13.31
N GLU A 6 -1.53 -3.63 -12.38
CA GLU A 6 -2.35 -2.62 -11.69
C GLU A 6 -3.06 -1.62 -12.62
N ASN A 7 -2.39 -1.15 -13.67
CA ASN A 7 -2.94 -0.16 -14.61
C ASN A 7 -3.28 -0.75 -15.97
N LYS A 8 -3.37 -2.08 -16.09
CA LYS A 8 -3.76 -2.72 -17.35
C LYS A 8 -5.24 -2.46 -17.62
N LEU A 9 -5.54 -1.96 -18.81
CA LEU A 9 -6.91 -1.74 -19.26
C LEU A 9 -7.47 -3.04 -19.83
N TYR A 10 -8.56 -3.50 -19.21
CA TYR A 10 -9.30 -4.66 -19.68
C TYR A 10 -10.50 -4.19 -20.49
N TYR A 11 -10.59 -4.69 -21.73
CA TYR A 11 -11.71 -4.43 -22.61
C TYR A 11 -12.68 -5.61 -22.55
N PHE A 12 -13.96 -5.30 -22.36
CA PHE A 12 -15.03 -6.29 -22.32
C PHE A 12 -16.06 -5.95 -23.37
N TRP A 13 -16.66 -6.97 -23.97
CA TRP A 13 -17.87 -6.78 -24.78
C TRP A 13 -18.95 -6.14 -23.92
N LYS A 14 -19.56 -5.06 -24.43
CA LYS A 14 -20.56 -4.28 -23.70
C LYS A 14 -21.74 -5.13 -23.21
N SER A 15 -22.21 -6.05 -24.04
CA SER A 15 -23.27 -7.02 -23.70
C SER A 15 -22.90 -7.89 -22.49
N ASN A 16 -21.70 -8.47 -22.51
CA ASN A 16 -21.21 -9.33 -21.43
C ASN A 16 -21.02 -8.54 -20.13
N TRP A 17 -20.44 -7.34 -20.22
CA TRP A 17 -20.31 -6.47 -19.04
C TRP A 17 -21.66 -6.07 -18.47
N HIS A 18 -22.63 -5.70 -19.31
CA HIS A 18 -23.99 -5.39 -18.87
C HIS A 18 -24.66 -6.59 -18.18
N HIS A 19 -24.55 -7.79 -18.76
CA HIS A 19 -25.10 -9.00 -18.14
C HIS A 19 -24.50 -9.27 -16.75
N CYS A 20 -23.16 -9.21 -16.62
CA CYS A 20 -22.49 -9.36 -15.33
C CYS A 20 -22.89 -8.26 -14.33
N PHE A 21 -22.99 -7.02 -14.81
CA PHE A 21 -23.41 -5.89 -13.99
C PHE A 21 -24.84 -6.08 -13.47
N ASP A 22 -25.80 -6.40 -14.33
CA ASP A 22 -27.20 -6.60 -13.95
C ASP A 22 -27.37 -7.78 -12.99
N LYS A 23 -26.61 -8.87 -13.20
CA LYS A 23 -26.57 -10.01 -12.28
C LYS A 23 -26.10 -9.59 -10.89
N GLU A 24 -25.02 -8.82 -10.78
CA GLU A 24 -24.52 -8.35 -9.48
C GLU A 24 -25.50 -7.38 -8.81
N ILE A 25 -26.10 -6.46 -9.57
CA ILE A 25 -27.14 -5.56 -9.04
C ILE A 25 -28.33 -6.36 -8.51
N HIS A 26 -28.77 -7.40 -9.23
CA HIS A 26 -29.84 -8.27 -8.78
C HIS A 26 -29.46 -8.98 -7.47
N LEU A 27 -28.25 -9.52 -7.35
CA LEU A 27 -27.75 -10.13 -6.11
C LEU A 27 -27.71 -9.13 -4.96
N MET A 28 -27.26 -7.89 -5.20
CA MET A 28 -27.27 -6.82 -4.19
C MET A 28 -28.69 -6.46 -3.73
N MET A 29 -29.67 -6.51 -4.62
CA MET A 29 -31.09 -6.31 -4.28
C MET A 29 -31.63 -7.48 -3.44
N LEU A 30 -31.36 -8.72 -3.84
CA LEU A 30 -31.78 -9.92 -3.10
C LEU A 30 -31.19 -9.95 -1.68
N ARG A 31 -29.93 -9.53 -1.53
CA ARG A 31 -29.25 -9.40 -0.22
C ARG A 31 -29.75 -8.22 0.60
N GLY A 32 -30.61 -7.36 0.05
CA GLY A 32 -31.06 -6.14 0.71
C GLY A 32 -29.97 -5.07 0.88
N THR A 33 -28.83 -5.20 0.18
CA THR A 33 -27.77 -4.19 0.19
C THR A 33 -28.26 -2.87 -0.40
N ILE A 34 -29.04 -2.97 -1.46
CA ILE A 34 -29.72 -1.84 -2.08
C ILE A 34 -31.22 -2.13 -2.22
N VAL A 35 -32.04 -1.10 -2.03
CA VAL A 35 -33.50 -1.17 -2.22
C VAL A 35 -33.91 -0.07 -3.18
N LYS A 36 -34.84 -0.35 -4.09
CA LYS A 36 -35.32 0.64 -5.04
C LYS A 36 -36.00 1.79 -4.30
N ALA A 37 -35.55 3.03 -4.52
CA ALA A 37 -36.08 4.18 -3.79
C ALA A 37 -37.51 4.51 -4.24
N ALA A 38 -38.38 4.98 -3.33
CA ALA A 38 -39.78 5.30 -3.65
C ALA A 38 -39.91 6.32 -4.80
N HIS A 39 -38.98 7.27 -4.89
CA HIS A 39 -38.96 8.31 -5.92
C HIS A 39 -38.37 7.85 -7.26
N SER A 40 -38.05 6.55 -7.42
CA SER A 40 -37.57 5.98 -8.68
C SER A 40 -38.73 5.78 -9.67
N LEU A 41 -39.29 6.90 -10.10
CA LEU A 41 -40.38 6.94 -11.07
C LEU A 41 -39.90 6.33 -12.39
N GLY A 42 -40.55 5.25 -12.82
CA GLY A 42 -40.36 4.68 -14.14
C GLY A 42 -40.70 5.68 -15.24
N LYS A 43 -40.22 5.44 -16.47
CA LYS A 43 -40.47 6.35 -17.62
C LYS A 43 -41.95 6.70 -17.81
N LEU A 44 -42.85 5.74 -17.56
CA LEU A 44 -44.29 5.93 -17.65
C LEU A 44 -44.84 6.82 -16.53
N ALA A 45 -44.42 6.60 -15.29
CA ALA A 45 -44.84 7.44 -14.16
C ALA A 45 -44.34 8.90 -14.32
N ARG A 46 -43.16 9.11 -14.89
CA ARG A 46 -42.63 10.45 -15.19
C ARG A 46 -43.48 11.23 -16.19
N ARG A 47 -44.24 10.56 -17.07
CA ARG A 47 -45.13 11.22 -18.04
C ARG A 47 -46.32 11.93 -17.38
N LYS A 48 -46.65 11.60 -16.12
CA LYS A 48 -47.72 12.27 -15.37
C LYS A 48 -47.31 13.61 -14.75
N TYR A 49 -46.00 13.88 -14.65
CA TYR A 49 -45.48 15.12 -14.08
C TYR A 49 -45.38 16.22 -15.13
N SER A 50 -45.49 17.47 -14.68
CA SER A 50 -45.24 18.66 -15.48
C SER A 50 -43.78 18.73 -15.97
N MET A 51 -43.51 19.53 -17.00
CA MET A 51 -42.15 19.72 -17.53
C MET A 51 -41.19 20.24 -16.45
N GLN A 52 -41.64 21.18 -15.62
CA GLN A 52 -40.83 21.77 -14.54
C GLN A 52 -40.47 20.74 -13.46
N GLU A 53 -41.43 19.91 -13.05
CA GLU A 53 -41.17 18.83 -12.08
C GLU A 53 -40.21 17.78 -12.63
N ARG A 54 -40.33 17.42 -13.92
CA ARG A 54 -39.37 16.52 -14.58
C ARG A 54 -37.96 17.09 -14.58
N LEU A 55 -37.82 18.40 -14.80
CA LEU A 55 -36.52 19.09 -14.75
C LEU A 55 -35.94 19.10 -13.34
N LYS A 56 -36.75 19.40 -12.31
CA LYS A 56 -36.36 19.33 -10.90
C LYS A 56 -35.89 17.92 -10.52
N ILE A 57 -36.66 16.89 -10.84
CA ILE A 57 -36.29 15.47 -10.61
C ILE A 57 -35.00 15.11 -11.36
N LYS A 58 -34.83 15.60 -12.60
CA LYS A 58 -33.61 15.39 -13.37
C LYS A 58 -32.39 16.04 -12.70
N GLN A 59 -32.53 17.26 -12.17
CA GLN A 59 -31.47 17.97 -11.44
C GLN A 59 -31.11 17.24 -10.14
N MET A 60 -32.10 16.86 -9.32
CA MET A 60 -31.87 16.06 -8.11
C MET A 60 -31.14 14.74 -8.43
N ASN A 61 -31.59 14.02 -9.47
CA ASN A 61 -30.94 12.77 -9.90
C ASN A 61 -29.50 12.96 -10.43
N GLN A 62 -29.13 14.19 -10.80
CA GLN A 62 -27.78 14.50 -11.24
C GLN A 62 -26.80 14.64 -10.08
N GLU A 63 -27.28 14.99 -8.88
CA GLU A 63 -26.50 15.10 -7.64
C GLU A 63 -26.29 13.73 -7.00
N ILE A 64 -27.22 12.79 -7.20
CA ILE A 64 -27.10 11.41 -6.72
C ILE A 64 -25.88 10.71 -7.35
N PRO A 65 -24.95 10.17 -6.54
CA PRO A 65 -23.75 9.52 -7.03
C PRO A 65 -24.07 8.26 -7.84
N ARG A 66 -23.24 7.97 -8.85
CA ARG A 66 -23.40 6.75 -9.66
C ARG A 66 -22.73 5.57 -8.98
N LEU A 67 -23.40 4.42 -8.97
CA LEU A 67 -22.77 3.16 -8.59
C LEU A 67 -21.91 2.64 -9.76
N HIS A 68 -20.68 2.27 -9.45
CA HIS A 68 -19.75 1.59 -10.34
C HIS A 68 -19.36 0.25 -9.72
N LEU A 69 -19.31 -0.80 -10.54
CA LEU A 69 -18.75 -2.08 -10.14
C LEU A 69 -17.33 -2.18 -10.70
N VAL A 70 -16.37 -2.49 -9.84
CA VAL A 70 -14.98 -2.77 -10.23
C VAL A 70 -14.73 -4.26 -10.08
N LEU A 71 -14.39 -4.94 -11.17
CA LEU A 71 -14.07 -6.37 -11.16
C LEU A 71 -12.72 -6.59 -10.44
N LYS A 72 -12.70 -7.53 -9.49
CA LYS A 72 -11.49 -7.98 -8.78
C LYS A 72 -10.90 -9.22 -9.45
N SER A 73 -9.65 -9.54 -9.12
CA SER A 73 -8.94 -10.70 -9.67
C SER A 73 -9.55 -12.04 -9.29
N ASN A 74 -10.27 -12.11 -8.16
CA ASN A 74 -11.02 -13.29 -7.72
C ASN A 74 -12.43 -13.39 -8.35
N ASN A 75 -12.69 -12.67 -9.45
CA ASN A 75 -13.98 -12.59 -10.14
C ASN A 75 -15.14 -12.03 -9.28
N ASP A 76 -14.82 -11.41 -8.15
CA ASP A 76 -15.77 -10.70 -7.30
C ASP A 76 -15.90 -9.23 -7.75
N PHE A 77 -16.98 -8.57 -7.36
CA PHE A 77 -17.22 -7.16 -7.67
C PHE A 77 -16.99 -6.29 -6.44
N ARG A 78 -16.37 -5.13 -6.67
CA ARG A 78 -16.25 -4.06 -5.68
C ARG A 78 -17.23 -2.94 -6.06
N PRO A 79 -18.36 -2.80 -5.34
CA PRO A 79 -19.25 -1.66 -5.53
C PRO A 79 -18.61 -0.38 -4.99
N ILE A 80 -18.50 0.65 -5.83
CA ILE A 80 -17.95 1.96 -5.49
C ILE A 80 -18.89 3.03 -6.01
N VAL A 81 -19.27 3.99 -5.16
CA VAL A 81 -20.00 5.18 -5.61
C VAL A 81 -19.06 6.25 -6.11
N ARG A 82 -19.41 6.89 -7.22
CA ARG A 82 -18.68 8.03 -7.78
C ARG A 82 -19.56 9.27 -7.76
N TYR A 83 -19.12 10.26 -7.02
CA TYR A 83 -19.66 11.61 -7.07
C TYR A 83 -19.22 12.29 -8.36
N LYS A 84 -20.04 13.19 -8.90
CA LYS A 84 -19.60 14.00 -10.04
C LYS A 84 -18.60 15.04 -9.53
N ASN A 85 -17.32 14.83 -9.83
CA ASN A 85 -16.21 15.66 -9.33
C ASN A 85 -16.28 17.15 -9.70
N ASN A 86 -17.07 17.53 -10.72
CA ASN A 86 -16.94 18.84 -11.35
C ASN A 86 -17.66 19.99 -10.62
N MET A 87 -18.22 19.78 -9.42
CA MET A 87 -19.11 20.76 -8.79
C MET A 87 -18.90 20.94 -7.27
N ILE A 88 -17.93 20.25 -6.63
CA ILE A 88 -17.71 20.45 -5.19
C ILE A 88 -17.05 21.81 -4.98
N SER A 89 -17.78 22.72 -4.37
CA SER A 89 -17.31 24.06 -4.02
C SER A 89 -16.14 23.99 -3.03
N SER A 90 -15.30 25.02 -3.00
CA SER A 90 -14.18 25.10 -2.04
C SER A 90 -14.67 25.03 -0.58
N SER A 91 -15.85 25.58 -0.29
CA SER A 91 -16.46 25.52 1.04
C SER A 91 -16.89 24.09 1.43
N GLU A 92 -17.44 23.32 0.50
CA GLU A 92 -17.75 21.90 0.73
C GLU A 92 -16.49 21.07 0.94
N LYS A 93 -15.43 21.28 0.13
CA LYS A 93 -14.14 20.61 0.37
C LYS A 93 -13.59 20.90 1.76
N TYR A 94 -13.73 22.15 2.23
CA TYR A 94 -13.34 22.55 3.57
C TYR A 94 -14.19 21.84 4.64
N LYS A 95 -15.52 21.81 4.50
CA LYS A 95 -16.41 21.06 5.40
C LYS A 95 -16.07 19.58 5.48
N VAL A 96 -15.76 18.96 4.34
CA VAL A 96 -15.31 17.56 4.27
C VAL A 96 -14.02 17.37 5.04
N LYS A 97 -13.03 18.25 4.83
CA LYS A 97 -11.76 18.21 5.55
C LYS A 97 -11.96 18.38 7.06
N GLU A 98 -12.79 19.32 7.51
CA GLU A 98 -13.09 19.53 8.93
C GLU A 98 -13.74 18.32 9.58
N ARG A 99 -14.72 17.69 8.91
CA ARG A 99 -15.39 16.48 9.42
C ARG A 99 -14.46 15.27 9.45
N LEU A 100 -13.54 15.15 8.49
CA LEU A 100 -12.50 14.12 8.53
C LEU A 100 -11.53 14.35 9.70
N ILE A 101 -11.15 15.59 9.97
CA ILE A 101 -10.34 15.94 11.16
C ILE A 101 -11.10 15.60 12.44
N LEU A 102 -12.39 15.93 12.53
CA LEU A 102 -13.26 15.53 13.65
C LEU A 102 -13.22 14.02 13.87
N LEU A 103 -13.47 13.21 12.83
CA LEU A 103 -13.49 11.75 12.94
C LEU A 103 -12.14 11.20 13.43
N ARG A 104 -11.02 11.76 12.97
CA ARG A 104 -9.68 11.39 13.48
C ARG A 104 -9.52 11.73 14.96
N LYS A 105 -9.97 12.92 15.39
CA LYS A 105 -9.94 13.32 16.81
C LYS A 105 -10.79 12.40 17.68
N LEU A 106 -11.97 11.99 17.21
CA LEU A 106 -12.83 11.04 17.91
C LEU A 106 -12.22 9.65 18.02
N ASN A 107 -11.42 9.24 17.03
CA ASN A 107 -10.72 7.96 17.10
C ASN A 107 -9.66 7.95 18.21
N GLY A 108 -9.06 9.12 18.50
CA GLY A 108 -8.06 9.29 19.55
C GLY A 108 -6.64 9.09 19.03
N LYS A 109 -5.89 8.18 19.65
CA LYS A 109 -4.47 7.95 19.35
C LYS A 109 -4.31 7.34 17.95
N GLU A 110 -3.31 7.83 17.20
CA GLU A 110 -2.92 7.19 15.95
C GLU A 110 -2.31 5.82 16.22
N ASN A 111 -2.71 4.81 15.45
CA ASN A 111 -2.09 3.49 15.52
C ASN A 111 -0.60 3.63 15.20
N PRO A 112 0.31 3.12 16.06
CA PRO A 112 1.73 3.21 15.78
C PRO A 112 2.03 2.46 14.49
N ARG A 113 2.89 3.07 13.67
CA ARG A 113 3.35 2.45 12.42
C ARG A 113 3.91 1.06 12.70
N VAL A 114 3.54 0.09 11.86
CA VAL A 114 3.96 -1.32 11.96
C VAL A 114 5.47 -1.43 12.07
N GLU A 115 6.19 -0.60 11.32
CA GLU A 115 7.64 -0.56 11.33
C GLU A 115 8.22 -0.22 12.72
N THR A 116 7.59 0.72 13.45
CA THR A 116 8.03 1.08 14.81
C THR A 116 7.79 -0.07 15.78
N GLN A 117 6.59 -0.67 15.72
CA GLN A 117 6.21 -1.75 16.61
C GLN A 117 7.10 -2.97 16.37
N PHE A 118 7.37 -3.29 15.11
CA PHE A 118 8.20 -4.42 14.73
C PHE A 118 9.65 -4.25 15.17
N GLN A 119 10.21 -3.04 15.09
CA GLN A 119 11.54 -2.77 15.62
C GLN A 119 11.60 -3.01 17.13
N SER A 120 10.61 -2.53 17.89
CA SER A 120 10.52 -2.77 19.34
C SER A 120 10.39 -4.26 19.66
N LEU A 121 9.54 -4.98 18.93
CA LEU A 121 9.38 -6.43 19.04
C LEU A 121 10.71 -7.15 18.80
N TYR A 122 11.42 -6.80 17.72
CA TYR A 122 12.69 -7.42 17.37
C TYR A 122 13.76 -7.22 18.45
N SER A 123 13.89 -6.00 18.98
CA SER A 123 14.83 -5.71 20.06
C SER A 123 14.56 -6.57 21.30
N LYS A 124 13.29 -6.65 21.73
CA LYS A 124 12.90 -7.50 22.88
C LYS A 124 13.12 -8.99 22.59
N TRP A 125 12.73 -9.45 21.41
CA TRP A 125 12.91 -10.83 20.96
C TRP A 125 14.38 -11.25 20.98
N SER A 126 15.27 -10.38 20.50
CA SER A 126 16.71 -10.64 20.52
C SER A 126 17.28 -10.71 21.94
N VAL A 127 16.81 -9.87 22.87
CA VAL A 127 17.24 -9.88 24.28
C VAL A 127 16.76 -11.13 25.01
N GLN A 128 15.57 -11.63 24.69
CA GLN A 128 14.98 -12.83 25.32
C GLN A 128 15.50 -14.16 24.74
N GLY A 129 16.59 -14.15 23.96
CA GLY A 129 17.16 -15.37 23.39
C GLY A 129 16.39 -15.91 22.17
N LYS A 130 15.65 -15.04 21.46
CA LYS A 130 14.94 -15.35 20.22
C LYS A 130 13.95 -16.52 20.34
N PRO A 131 12.97 -16.45 21.27
CA PRO A 131 11.95 -17.49 21.41
C PRO A 131 11.14 -17.67 20.12
N THR A 132 10.48 -18.82 19.95
CA THR A 132 9.57 -19.03 18.82
C THR A 132 8.43 -18.01 18.88
N LEU A 133 8.11 -17.41 17.73
CA LEU A 133 7.02 -16.47 17.59
C LEU A 133 5.90 -17.07 16.73
N TYR A 134 4.67 -16.78 17.14
CA TYR A 134 3.43 -17.19 16.53
C TYR A 134 2.77 -16.00 15.86
N PHE A 135 2.57 -16.13 14.55
CA PHE A 135 2.00 -15.11 13.71
C PHE A 135 0.57 -15.48 13.31
N VAL A 136 -0.30 -14.48 13.31
CA VAL A 136 -1.65 -14.56 12.75
C VAL A 136 -1.86 -13.39 11.81
N LYS A 137 -2.06 -13.67 10.52
CA LYS A 137 -2.49 -12.70 9.53
C LYS A 137 -3.91 -13.01 9.11
N THR A 138 -4.80 -12.03 9.15
CA THR A 138 -6.17 -12.20 8.63
C THR A 138 -6.63 -11.00 7.80
N ASP A 139 -7.70 -11.19 7.03
CA ASP A 139 -8.33 -10.23 6.11
C ASP A 139 -9.83 -10.24 6.41
N LEU A 140 -10.43 -9.07 6.63
CA LEU A 140 -11.87 -8.93 6.78
C LEU A 140 -12.52 -8.72 5.40
N SER A 141 -13.36 -9.67 4.99
CA SER A 141 -14.11 -9.58 3.74
C SER A 141 -15.12 -8.44 3.80
N ASN A 142 -15.15 -7.57 2.78
CA ASN A 142 -16.15 -6.49 2.68
C ASN A 142 -16.26 -5.63 3.96
N ALA A 143 -15.13 -5.23 4.56
CA ALA A 143 -15.10 -4.51 5.82
C ALA A 143 -16.07 -3.31 5.87
N PHE A 144 -16.14 -2.51 4.80
CA PHE A 144 -17.10 -1.40 4.71
C PHE A 144 -18.56 -1.85 4.77
N GLY A 145 -18.93 -2.86 3.96
CA GLY A 145 -20.31 -3.34 3.86
C GLY A 145 -20.79 -4.09 5.10
N CYS A 146 -19.88 -4.61 5.93
CA CYS A 146 -20.19 -5.35 7.16
C CYS A 146 -20.35 -4.46 8.40
N ILE A 147 -20.13 -3.15 8.30
CA ILE A 147 -20.33 -2.23 9.43
C ILE A 147 -21.80 -2.14 9.81
N ASN A 148 -22.12 -2.42 11.07
CA ASN A 148 -23.47 -2.21 11.57
C ASN A 148 -23.70 -0.70 11.82
N ARG A 149 -24.55 -0.06 11.01
CA ARG A 149 -24.82 1.39 11.09
C ARG A 149 -25.35 1.82 12.46
N SER A 150 -26.26 1.05 13.05
CA SER A 150 -26.82 1.36 14.37
C SER A 150 -25.74 1.29 15.45
N LYS A 151 -24.82 0.31 15.38
CA LYS A 151 -23.66 0.25 16.28
C LYS A 151 -22.68 1.39 16.02
N LEU A 152 -22.41 1.73 14.74
CA LEU A 152 -21.55 2.88 14.39
C LEU A 152 -22.07 4.19 15.01
N PHE A 153 -23.37 4.45 14.98
CA PHE A 153 -23.94 5.65 15.65
C PHE A 153 -23.70 5.64 17.16
N LYS A 154 -23.83 4.48 17.82
CA LYS A 154 -23.50 4.34 19.25
C LYS A 154 -22.02 4.61 19.51
N VAL A 155 -21.13 4.06 18.69
CA VAL A 155 -19.67 4.29 18.77
C VAL A 155 -19.35 5.78 18.64
N ILE A 156 -19.93 6.45 17.65
CA ILE A 156 -19.75 7.89 17.43
C ILE A 156 -20.19 8.69 18.65
N ALA A 157 -21.36 8.38 19.22
CA ALA A 157 -21.88 9.06 20.40
C ALA A 157 -20.99 8.83 21.64
N GLU A 158 -20.53 7.60 21.87
CA GLU A 158 -19.67 7.23 22.99
C GLU A 158 -18.29 7.89 22.88
N LYS A 159 -17.63 7.81 21.72
CA LYS A 159 -16.32 8.45 21.49
C LYS A 159 -16.42 9.97 21.61
N HIS A 160 -17.52 10.59 21.17
CA HIS A 160 -17.75 12.02 21.37
C HIS A 160 -17.95 12.38 22.84
N PHE A 161 -18.69 11.58 23.61
CA PHE A 161 -18.85 11.78 25.04
C PHE A 161 -17.51 11.69 25.77
N ASN A 162 -16.68 10.71 25.42
CA ASN A 162 -15.33 10.57 25.97
C ASN A 162 -14.42 11.74 25.59
N TYR A 163 -14.46 12.20 24.34
CA TYR A 163 -13.73 13.39 23.90
C TYR A 163 -14.10 14.63 24.72
N LYS A 164 -15.41 14.85 24.96
CA LYS A 164 -15.90 15.99 25.75
C LYS A 164 -15.38 15.99 27.20
N LYS A 165 -15.15 14.81 27.79
CA LYS A 165 -14.55 14.71 29.15
C LYS A 165 -13.10 15.18 29.20
N THR A 166 -12.36 15.00 28.10
CA THR A 166 -10.92 15.32 28.03
C THR A 166 -10.63 16.72 27.48
N GLU A 167 -11.56 17.32 26.74
CA GLU A 167 -11.39 18.61 26.09
C GLU A 167 -11.87 19.76 26.98
N TYR A 168 -10.95 20.62 27.43
CA TYR A 168 -11.25 21.77 28.27
C TYR A 168 -11.76 22.99 27.49
N SER A 169 -11.46 23.09 26.19
CA SER A 169 -11.88 24.24 25.38
C SER A 169 -13.38 24.19 25.07
N GLN A 170 -14.15 25.07 25.71
CA GLN A 170 -15.59 25.21 25.44
C GLN A 170 -15.89 25.56 23.98
N HIS A 171 -15.07 26.43 23.37
CA HIS A 171 -15.22 26.82 21.97
C HIS A 171 -15.05 25.62 21.02
N LEU A 172 -13.99 24.82 21.24
CA LEU A 172 -13.71 23.65 20.41
C LEU A 172 -14.79 22.57 20.58
N ASN A 173 -15.25 22.35 21.82
CA ASN A 173 -16.37 21.46 22.11
C ASN A 173 -17.65 21.87 21.37
N LYS A 174 -18.00 23.17 21.37
CA LYS A 174 -19.17 23.68 20.63
C LYS A 174 -19.02 23.47 19.13
N LYS A 175 -17.84 23.76 18.57
CA LYS A 175 -17.55 23.56 17.14
C LYS A 175 -17.67 22.08 16.75
N ILE A 176 -17.09 21.18 17.54
CA ILE A 176 -17.16 19.73 17.34
C ILE A 176 -18.58 19.21 17.43
N ALA A 177 -19.35 19.64 18.42
CA ALA A 177 -20.74 19.25 18.58
C ALA A 177 -21.59 19.65 17.36
N THR A 178 -21.38 20.85 16.80
CA THR A 178 -22.06 21.30 15.58
C THR A 178 -21.70 20.41 14.38
N HIS A 179 -20.41 20.21 14.10
CA HIS A 179 -19.98 19.36 12.99
C HIS A 179 -20.44 17.92 13.14
N LEU A 180 -20.47 17.40 14.37
CA LEU A 180 -20.97 16.07 14.65
C LEU A 180 -22.48 15.98 14.39
N LYS A 181 -23.27 16.95 14.86
CA LYS A 181 -24.72 17.00 14.59
C LYS A 181 -25.01 17.00 13.10
N GLU A 182 -24.27 17.79 12.33
CA GLU A 182 -24.40 17.82 10.87
C GLU A 182 -24.02 16.47 10.23
N LEU A 183 -22.89 15.89 10.63
CA LEU A 183 -22.43 14.59 10.12
C LEU A 183 -23.44 13.47 10.44
N VAL A 184 -23.94 13.43 11.67
CA VAL A 184 -24.94 12.45 12.11
C VAL A 184 -26.24 12.64 11.33
N SER A 185 -26.70 13.88 11.11
CA SER A 185 -27.87 14.17 10.28
C SER A 185 -27.70 13.68 8.84
N GLU A 186 -26.53 13.91 8.24
CA GLU A 186 -26.18 13.41 6.92
C GLU A 186 -26.18 11.87 6.88
N LEU A 187 -25.60 11.23 7.89
CA LEU A 187 -25.55 9.76 7.99
C LEU A 187 -26.91 9.11 8.27
N HIS A 188 -27.86 9.83 8.88
CA HIS A 188 -29.24 9.36 9.04
C HIS A 188 -30.03 9.45 7.73
N SER A 189 -29.65 10.36 6.85
CA SER A 189 -30.32 10.52 5.56
C SER A 189 -30.14 9.25 4.70
N PRO A 190 -31.18 8.84 3.95
CA PRO A 190 -31.07 7.74 3.00
C PRO A 190 -29.91 7.96 2.04
N LEU A 191 -28.95 7.03 2.03
CA LEU A 191 -27.82 7.10 1.11
C LEU A 191 -28.30 6.65 -0.27
N LEU A 192 -28.55 7.60 -1.16
CA LEU A 192 -29.05 7.31 -2.51
C LEU A 192 -27.90 7.02 -3.47
N VAL A 193 -28.09 6.03 -4.33
CA VAL A 193 -27.17 5.66 -5.40
C VAL A 193 -27.93 5.46 -6.70
N ARG A 194 -27.32 5.86 -7.81
CA ARG A 194 -27.92 5.73 -9.13
C ARG A 194 -27.31 4.58 -9.92
N ILE A 195 -28.20 3.76 -10.50
CA ILE A 195 -27.86 2.66 -11.40
C ILE A 195 -28.65 2.89 -12.70
N GLY A 196 -27.93 3.23 -13.77
CA GLY A 196 -28.55 3.68 -15.02
C GLY A 196 -29.46 4.90 -14.81
N SER A 197 -30.77 4.71 -15.03
CA SER A 197 -31.82 5.73 -14.87
C SER A 197 -32.62 5.61 -13.57
N SER A 198 -32.35 4.57 -12.79
CA SER A 198 -33.05 4.22 -11.55
C SER A 198 -32.25 4.66 -10.32
N VAL A 199 -32.96 4.99 -9.25
CA VAL A 199 -32.38 5.39 -7.97
C VAL A 199 -32.68 4.33 -6.93
N TYR A 200 -31.67 4.01 -6.14
CA TYR A 200 -31.71 3.02 -5.08
C TYR A 200 -31.21 3.67 -3.79
N GLU A 201 -31.67 3.14 -2.67
CA GLU A 201 -31.15 3.44 -1.35
C GLU A 201 -30.18 2.34 -0.92
N TRP A 202 -29.02 2.73 -0.42
CA TRP A 202 -28.02 1.83 0.15
C TRP A 202 -28.35 1.57 1.63
N LYS A 203 -28.66 0.31 1.97
CA LYS A 203 -29.18 -0.06 3.29
C LYS A 203 -28.12 -0.62 4.24
N THR A 204 -27.15 -1.39 3.75
CA THR A 204 -26.23 -2.17 4.59
C THR A 204 -24.82 -1.60 4.62
N GLY A 205 -24.23 -1.41 5.79
CA GLY A 205 -22.83 -0.97 5.90
C GLY A 205 -22.58 0.45 5.40
N LEU A 206 -21.29 0.73 5.19
CA LEU A 206 -20.81 1.94 4.54
C LEU A 206 -20.54 1.65 3.06
N VAL A 207 -20.85 2.62 2.20
CA VAL A 207 -20.55 2.51 0.77
C VAL A 207 -19.11 2.93 0.50
N GLN A 208 -18.40 2.22 -0.37
CA GLN A 208 -17.07 2.64 -0.82
C GLN A 208 -17.18 3.81 -1.80
N GLY A 209 -16.25 4.76 -1.72
CA GLY A 209 -16.29 5.98 -2.52
C GLY A 209 -17.04 7.15 -1.87
N TYR A 210 -17.78 6.90 -0.77
CA TYR A 210 -18.22 7.99 0.10
C TYR A 210 -17.04 8.53 0.92
N GLN A 211 -16.95 9.86 0.96
CA GLN A 211 -15.79 10.60 1.45
C GLN A 211 -15.44 10.35 2.92
N TYR A 212 -16.43 10.03 3.76
CA TYR A 212 -16.20 9.76 5.18
C TYR A 212 -16.07 8.27 5.48
N SER A 213 -16.41 7.37 4.55
CA SER A 213 -16.41 5.92 4.80
C SER A 213 -15.08 5.39 5.36
N PRO A 214 -13.90 5.78 4.86
CA PRO A 214 -12.62 5.31 5.43
C PRO A 214 -12.44 5.70 6.91
N ALA A 215 -12.74 6.95 7.27
CA ALA A 215 -12.58 7.42 8.64
C ALA A 215 -13.64 6.86 9.59
N LEU A 216 -14.87 6.66 9.11
CA LEU A 216 -15.94 6.00 9.86
C LEU A 216 -15.66 4.51 10.07
N ALA A 217 -15.11 3.83 9.06
CA ALA A 217 -14.68 2.44 9.17
C ALA A 217 -13.54 2.31 10.18
N GLU A 218 -12.54 3.19 10.12
CA GLU A 218 -11.45 3.21 11.09
C GLU A 218 -11.98 3.42 12.52
N LEU A 219 -12.86 4.40 12.73
CA LEU A 219 -13.49 4.65 14.03
C LEU A 219 -14.26 3.43 14.56
N TYR A 220 -15.01 2.77 13.66
CA TYR A 220 -15.75 1.55 14.01
C TYR A 220 -14.80 0.43 14.42
N TYR A 221 -13.82 0.10 13.57
CA TYR A 221 -12.93 -1.04 13.82
C TYR A 221 -12.01 -0.79 15.00
N SER A 222 -11.49 0.43 15.21
CA SER A 222 -10.76 0.78 16.43
C SER A 222 -11.59 0.54 17.69
N TYR A 223 -12.89 0.89 17.69
CA TYR A 223 -13.77 0.57 18.82
C TYR A 223 -13.96 -0.94 19.01
N MET A 224 -14.12 -1.68 17.91
CA MET A 224 -14.24 -3.14 17.98
C MET A 224 -12.94 -3.80 18.46
N ASP A 225 -11.79 -3.21 18.12
CA ASP A 225 -10.48 -3.65 18.60
C ASP A 225 -10.36 -3.43 20.11
N ASP A 226 -10.75 -2.26 20.61
CA ASP A 226 -10.82 -1.97 22.06
C ASP A 226 -11.74 -2.98 22.78
N LEU A 227 -12.83 -3.40 22.12
CA LEU A 227 -13.82 -4.30 22.72
C LEU A 227 -13.36 -5.76 22.75
N TYR A 228 -12.77 -6.27 21.68
CA TYR A 228 -12.46 -7.70 21.53
C TYR A 228 -10.99 -8.04 21.75
N PHE A 229 -10.10 -7.08 21.53
CA PHE A 229 -8.65 -7.30 21.53
C PHE A 229 -7.91 -6.49 22.60
N LYS A 230 -8.61 -5.92 23.59
CA LYS A 230 -7.98 -5.14 24.68
C LYS A 230 -6.73 -5.81 25.26
N GLN A 231 -6.84 -7.08 25.65
CA GLN A 231 -5.75 -7.89 26.22
C GLN A 231 -4.57 -8.18 25.25
N HIS A 232 -4.80 -8.05 23.95
CA HIS A 232 -3.80 -8.27 22.89
C HIS A 232 -3.13 -6.94 22.46
N ILE A 233 -3.81 -5.81 22.68
CA ILE A 233 -3.33 -4.46 22.40
C ILE A 233 -2.50 -3.95 23.59
N GLU A 234 -2.98 -4.16 24.82
CA GLU A 234 -2.30 -3.74 26.03
C GLU A 234 -0.93 -4.42 26.14
N HIS A 235 0.11 -3.59 26.27
CA HIS A 235 1.48 -4.06 26.39
C HIS A 235 1.73 -4.53 27.81
N ASN A 236 1.88 -5.84 27.99
CA ASN A 236 2.45 -6.39 29.21
C ASN A 236 3.97 -6.42 29.08
N GLU A 237 4.70 -6.05 30.14
CA GLU A 237 6.17 -6.01 30.11
C GLU A 237 6.80 -7.40 29.93
N ILE A 238 6.06 -8.45 30.27
CA ILE A 238 6.57 -9.82 30.40
C ILE A 238 6.58 -10.59 29.06
N GLY A 239 5.75 -10.22 28.07
CA GLY A 239 5.59 -10.98 26.82
C GLY A 239 5.91 -10.21 25.55
N LEU A 240 6.26 -10.94 24.49
CA LEU A 240 6.43 -10.39 23.14
C LEU A 240 5.06 -10.32 22.46
N LYS A 241 4.58 -9.10 22.17
CA LYS A 241 3.32 -8.89 21.43
C LYS A 241 3.45 -7.77 20.41
N LEU A 242 2.84 -7.96 19.25
CA LEU A 242 2.62 -6.92 18.25
C LEU A 242 1.20 -7.06 17.71
N PHE A 243 0.44 -5.97 17.74
CA PHE A 243 -0.89 -5.87 17.16
C PHE A 243 -0.91 -4.73 16.13
N ALA A 244 -1.19 -5.08 14.88
CA ALA A 244 -1.33 -4.11 13.81
C ALA A 244 -2.58 -4.38 12.98
N ARG A 245 -3.33 -3.30 12.72
CA ARG A 245 -4.45 -3.31 11.77
C ARG A 245 -4.24 -2.22 10.73
N VAL A 246 -4.47 -2.57 9.47
CA VAL A 246 -4.55 -1.62 8.35
C VAL A 246 -5.88 -1.81 7.65
N VAL A 247 -6.85 -0.96 8.01
CA VAL A 247 -8.25 -1.04 7.53
C VAL A 247 -8.85 -2.41 7.86
N ASP A 248 -8.78 -3.36 6.94
CA ASP A 248 -9.36 -4.71 6.97
C ASP A 248 -8.33 -5.84 7.15
N ASP A 249 -7.03 -5.56 7.06
CA ASP A 249 -5.98 -6.53 7.31
C ASP A 249 -5.49 -6.44 8.77
N TYR A 250 -5.37 -7.59 9.45
CA TYR A 250 -4.76 -7.69 10.78
C TYR A 250 -3.46 -8.51 10.72
N LEU A 251 -2.50 -8.12 11.54
CA LEU A 251 -1.28 -8.86 11.86
C LEU A 251 -1.12 -8.89 13.37
N TYR A 252 -1.10 -10.09 13.93
CA TYR A 252 -0.78 -10.35 15.33
C TYR A 252 0.47 -11.23 15.42
N ILE A 253 1.37 -10.88 16.34
CA ILE A 253 2.59 -11.66 16.61
C ILE A 253 2.71 -11.81 18.12
N THR A 254 2.93 -13.01 18.60
CA THR A 254 3.16 -13.30 20.03
C THR A 254 4.15 -14.45 20.23
N ASP A 255 4.79 -14.53 21.39
CA ASP A 255 5.61 -15.66 21.85
C ASP A 255 4.80 -16.80 22.52
N SER A 256 3.47 -16.65 22.71
CA SER A 256 2.59 -17.71 23.24
C SER A 256 1.63 -18.22 22.18
N VAL A 257 1.61 -19.54 21.99
CA VAL A 257 0.67 -20.18 21.05
C VAL A 257 -0.77 -20.09 21.58
N GLU A 258 -0.96 -20.16 22.89
CA GLU A 258 -2.25 -20.02 23.56
C GLU A 258 -2.84 -18.62 23.34
N ASP A 259 -2.00 -17.58 23.41
CA ASP A 259 -2.40 -16.21 23.15
C ASP A 259 -2.73 -15.98 21.66
N ALA A 260 -2.01 -16.64 20.75
CA ALA A 260 -2.33 -16.63 19.31
C ALA A 260 -3.66 -17.35 18.99
N ILE A 261 -3.95 -18.47 19.67
CA ILE A 261 -5.23 -19.18 19.57
C ILE A 261 -6.36 -18.32 20.14
N THR A 262 -6.15 -17.72 21.31
CA THR A 262 -7.13 -16.81 21.91
C THR A 262 -7.43 -15.63 20.99
N PHE A 263 -6.42 -15.10 20.30
CA PHE A 263 -6.61 -14.06 19.30
C PHE A 263 -7.50 -14.52 18.13
N LEU A 264 -7.28 -15.74 17.61
CA LEU A 264 -8.14 -16.35 16.58
C LEU A 264 -9.59 -16.54 17.06
N ASP A 265 -9.76 -16.95 18.32
CA ASP A 265 -11.09 -17.09 18.93
C ASP A 265 -11.78 -15.73 19.03
N LYS A 266 -11.05 -14.67 19.43
CA LYS A 266 -11.59 -13.30 19.46
C LYS A 266 -11.93 -12.79 18.06
N LEU A 267 -11.18 -13.16 17.03
CA LEU A 267 -11.48 -12.83 15.63
C LEU A 267 -12.83 -13.40 15.17
N SER A 268 -13.27 -14.54 15.71
CA SER A 268 -14.58 -15.14 15.37
C SER A 268 -15.78 -14.23 15.68
N ASN A 269 -15.60 -13.21 16.54
CA ASN A 269 -16.62 -12.20 16.80
C ASN A 269 -16.88 -11.26 15.60
N TYR A 270 -16.01 -11.26 14.60
CA TYR A 270 -16.24 -10.59 13.34
C TYR A 270 -16.96 -11.53 12.38
N PRO A 271 -18.18 -11.19 11.91
CA PRO A 271 -18.95 -12.07 11.01
C PRO A 271 -18.33 -12.23 9.62
N ASN A 272 -17.31 -11.44 9.30
CA ASN A 272 -16.74 -11.30 7.97
C ASN A 272 -15.25 -11.67 7.87
N VAL A 273 -14.72 -12.45 8.81
CA VAL A 273 -13.34 -12.98 8.71
C VAL A 273 -13.19 -13.85 7.47
N ASN A 274 -12.19 -13.53 6.65
CA ASN A 274 -11.84 -14.35 5.50
C ASN A 274 -10.93 -15.52 5.93
N LYS A 275 -11.54 -16.66 6.30
CA LYS A 275 -10.78 -17.85 6.72
C LYS A 275 -9.77 -18.31 5.66
N GLN A 276 -10.12 -18.23 4.37
CA GLN A 276 -9.24 -18.65 3.27
C GLN A 276 -7.99 -17.78 3.12
N LYS A 277 -8.08 -16.50 3.50
CA LYS A 277 -6.94 -15.57 3.50
C LYS A 277 -6.27 -15.45 4.87
N THR A 278 -6.77 -16.17 5.87
CA THR A 278 -6.13 -16.22 7.19
C THR A 278 -4.96 -17.19 7.12
N VAL A 279 -3.78 -16.68 7.48
CA VAL A 279 -2.51 -17.41 7.41
C VAL A 279 -1.85 -17.34 8.77
N ILE A 280 -1.37 -18.48 9.24
CA ILE A 280 -0.68 -18.64 10.53
C ILE A 280 0.61 -19.42 10.34
N ASN A 281 1.52 -19.39 11.31
CA ASN A 281 2.77 -20.17 11.26
C ASN A 281 2.83 -21.31 12.30
N PHE A 282 1.69 -21.70 12.88
CA PHE A 282 1.57 -22.83 13.80
C PHE A 282 0.51 -23.83 13.31
N GLN A 283 0.35 -24.94 14.03
CA GLN A 283 -0.64 -25.96 13.71
C GLN A 283 -2.04 -25.49 14.10
N HIS A 284 -2.97 -25.50 13.15
CA HIS A 284 -4.38 -25.25 13.40
C HIS A 284 -5.22 -25.93 12.32
N LYS A 285 -6.39 -26.45 12.68
CA LYS A 285 -7.23 -27.26 11.78
C LYS A 285 -7.82 -26.45 10.63
N ASP A 286 -8.23 -25.21 10.91
CA ASP A 286 -9.04 -24.41 9.98
C ASP A 286 -8.26 -23.42 9.09
N PHE A 287 -6.97 -23.19 9.37
CA PHE A 287 -6.23 -22.08 8.77
C PHE A 287 -4.98 -22.53 8.03
N LYS A 288 -4.62 -21.77 7.00
CA LYS A 288 -3.45 -22.08 6.17
C LYS A 288 -2.17 -21.85 6.97
N HIS A 289 -1.36 -22.91 7.10
CA HIS A 289 -0.03 -22.81 7.66
C HIS A 289 0.96 -22.22 6.63
N SER A 290 1.79 -21.27 7.05
CA SER A 290 2.91 -20.74 6.27
C SER A 290 3.99 -20.12 7.14
N LYS A 291 5.25 -20.41 6.80
CA LYS A 291 6.44 -19.78 7.40
C LYS A 291 6.70 -18.36 6.89
N ASN A 292 6.05 -17.97 5.79
CA ASN A 292 6.18 -16.67 5.15
C ASN A 292 4.82 -15.98 5.12
N ILE A 293 4.69 -14.87 5.85
CA ILE A 293 3.44 -14.13 5.94
C ILE A 293 3.56 -12.82 5.20
N THR A 294 2.59 -12.51 4.35
CA THR A 294 2.53 -11.24 3.62
C THR A 294 1.54 -10.28 4.27
N PHE A 295 2.00 -9.08 4.63
CA PHE A 295 1.19 -8.03 5.24
C PHE A 295 1.64 -6.65 4.74
N VAL A 296 0.69 -5.81 4.28
CA VAL A 296 0.91 -4.41 3.84
C VAL A 296 2.04 -4.25 2.81
N GLY A 297 2.24 -5.24 1.94
CA GLY A 297 3.27 -5.19 0.89
C GLY A 297 4.66 -5.65 1.33
N TYR A 298 4.80 -6.16 2.54
CA TYR A 298 5.99 -6.84 3.05
C TYR A 298 5.75 -8.35 3.19
N ASN A 299 6.83 -9.11 3.19
CA ASN A 299 6.86 -10.54 3.48
C ASN A 299 7.76 -10.79 4.71
N TYR A 300 7.20 -11.45 5.72
CA TYR A 300 7.84 -11.73 7.00
C TYR A 300 8.23 -13.20 7.03
N ASP A 301 9.52 -13.47 7.16
CA ASP A 301 10.03 -14.79 7.57
C ASP A 301 9.77 -14.93 9.07
N THR A 302 8.85 -15.82 9.43
CA THR A 302 8.38 -15.95 10.82
C THR A 302 9.38 -16.65 11.75
N GLU A 303 10.38 -17.34 11.20
CA GLU A 303 11.42 -18.01 11.99
C GLU A 303 12.57 -17.06 12.30
N LYS A 304 12.97 -16.26 11.30
CA LYS A 304 14.14 -15.37 11.41
C LYS A 304 13.79 -13.92 11.73
N LEU A 305 12.50 -13.57 11.71
CA LEU A 305 11.97 -12.20 11.74
C LEU A 305 12.54 -11.29 10.65
N ILE A 306 12.96 -11.85 9.51
CA ILE A 306 13.45 -11.07 8.39
C ILE A 306 12.25 -10.50 7.62
N VAL A 307 12.31 -9.20 7.35
CA VAL A 307 11.29 -8.50 6.55
C VAL A 307 11.81 -8.20 5.16
N SER A 308 11.06 -8.63 4.15
CA SER A 308 11.38 -8.42 2.75
C SER A 308 10.21 -7.79 2.00
N ARG A 309 10.43 -7.39 0.74
CA ARG A 309 9.33 -6.91 -0.13
C ARG A 309 8.45 -8.08 -0.55
N ALA A 310 7.14 -7.88 -0.57
CA ALA A 310 6.22 -8.90 -1.05
C ALA A 310 6.43 -9.21 -2.55
N ASN A 311 6.36 -10.49 -2.91
CA ASN A 311 6.65 -10.98 -4.27
C ASN A 311 5.80 -10.33 -5.37
N LYS A 312 4.60 -9.84 -5.04
CA LYS A 312 3.72 -9.11 -5.98
C LYS A 312 4.38 -7.89 -6.63
N ILE A 313 5.41 -7.33 -5.99
CA ILE A 313 6.18 -6.21 -6.54
C ILE A 313 6.97 -6.64 -7.78
N PHE A 314 7.36 -7.91 -7.87
CA PHE A 314 8.19 -8.46 -8.96
C PHE A 314 7.37 -8.98 -10.14
N THR A 315 6.12 -9.40 -9.89
CA THR A 315 5.23 -9.98 -10.90
C THR A 315 4.50 -8.93 -11.74
N GLY A 316 4.23 -9.22 -13.02
CA GLY A 316 3.53 -8.32 -13.93
C GLY A 316 4.47 -7.39 -14.70
N GLN A 317 4.01 -6.81 -15.82
CA GLN A 317 4.85 -5.94 -16.63
C GLN A 317 4.98 -4.55 -16.00
N MET A 318 6.21 -4.04 -15.93
CA MET A 318 6.50 -2.76 -15.29
C MET A 318 5.79 -1.57 -15.97
N CYS A 319 5.53 -1.63 -17.28
CA CYS A 319 4.77 -0.61 -18.00
C CYS A 319 3.36 -0.39 -17.42
N PHE A 320 2.69 -1.45 -16.94
CA PHE A 320 1.38 -1.37 -16.29
C PHE A 320 1.47 -0.98 -14.81
N LYS A 321 2.66 -0.79 -14.26
CA LYS A 321 2.88 -0.26 -12.90
C LYS A 321 3.30 1.21 -12.92
N ILE A 322 3.53 1.79 -14.09
CA ILE A 322 3.92 3.18 -14.26
C ILE A 322 2.72 4.00 -14.71
N THR A 323 2.36 5.02 -13.93
CA THR A 323 1.38 6.02 -14.37
C THR A 323 2.06 7.06 -15.27
N PHE A 324 1.84 6.96 -16.57
CA PHE A 324 2.24 7.99 -17.53
C PHE A 324 1.31 9.20 -17.37
N SER A 325 1.90 10.38 -17.20
CA SER A 325 1.19 11.65 -16.98
C SER A 325 1.66 12.70 -17.98
N PRO A 326 0.93 13.81 -18.19
CA PRO A 326 1.36 14.89 -19.09
C PRO A 326 2.77 15.45 -18.80
N ALA A 327 3.29 15.25 -17.58
CA ALA A 327 4.68 15.57 -17.24
C ALA A 327 5.75 14.85 -18.10
N ILE A 328 5.37 13.83 -18.89
CA ILE A 328 6.22 13.16 -19.87
C ILE A 328 6.85 14.12 -20.89
N VAL A 329 6.23 15.28 -21.14
CA VAL A 329 6.78 16.35 -22.00
C VAL A 329 8.18 16.76 -21.54
N ASN A 330 8.46 16.70 -20.24
CA ASN A 330 9.82 16.81 -19.69
C ASN A 330 10.29 15.43 -19.22
N LEU A 331 10.84 14.64 -20.14
CA LEU A 331 11.26 13.26 -19.87
C LEU A 331 12.33 13.18 -18.76
N VAL A 332 13.23 14.16 -18.65
CA VAL A 332 14.24 14.22 -17.59
C VAL A 332 13.58 14.29 -16.20
N LYS A 333 12.67 15.24 -16.00
CA LYS A 333 11.94 15.41 -14.74
C LYS A 333 11.02 14.22 -14.46
N PHE A 334 10.38 13.68 -15.51
CA PHE A 334 9.52 12.51 -15.39
C PHE A 334 10.31 11.27 -14.93
N LEU A 335 11.47 10.99 -15.55
CA LEU A 335 12.36 9.89 -15.16
C LEU A 335 12.86 10.07 -13.72
N GLU A 336 13.32 11.27 -13.36
CA GLU A 336 13.80 11.56 -12.00
C GLU A 336 12.73 11.26 -10.93
N ASN A 337 11.48 11.65 -11.18
CA ASN A 337 10.37 11.41 -10.27
C ASN A 337 9.94 9.93 -10.21
N ARG A 338 10.01 9.19 -11.33
CA ARG A 338 9.49 7.81 -11.42
C ARG A 338 10.50 6.73 -11.07
N VAL A 339 11.78 7.00 -11.29
CA VAL A 339 12.89 6.07 -11.05
C VAL A 339 13.52 6.32 -9.68
N GLY A 340 13.38 7.53 -9.12
CA GLY A 340 13.96 7.92 -7.84
C GLY A 340 13.10 7.63 -6.60
N GLN A 341 13.51 8.24 -5.49
CA GLN A 341 12.97 8.04 -4.14
C GLN A 341 11.46 8.34 -4.03
N SER A 342 10.94 9.27 -4.85
CA SER A 342 9.51 9.61 -4.85
C SER A 342 8.61 8.43 -5.23
N ALA A 343 9.14 7.44 -5.96
CA ALA A 343 8.39 6.31 -6.48
C ALA A 343 8.85 4.95 -5.92
N ILE A 344 9.94 4.91 -5.14
CA ILE A 344 10.49 3.70 -4.54
C ILE A 344 10.71 3.97 -3.05
N PRO A 345 9.81 3.49 -2.18
CA PRO A 345 9.90 3.78 -0.75
C PRO A 345 11.14 3.11 -0.16
N ILE A 346 12.00 3.93 0.42
CA ILE A 346 13.12 3.53 1.27
C ILE A 346 12.64 3.70 2.71
N ASN A 347 12.50 2.60 3.44
CA ASN A 347 11.98 2.62 4.80
C ASN A 347 12.80 1.71 5.71
N ARG A 348 12.72 2.01 7.01
CA ARG A 348 13.41 1.27 8.07
C ARG A 348 12.90 -0.16 8.28
N HIS A 349 11.80 -0.55 7.65
CA HIS A 349 11.30 -1.91 7.82
C HIS A 349 12.18 -2.92 7.08
N ILE A 350 12.65 -2.52 5.90
CA ILE A 350 13.49 -3.33 5.01
C ILE A 350 14.97 -3.03 5.28
N PHE A 351 15.32 -1.75 5.43
CA PHE A 351 16.69 -1.32 5.64
C PHE A 351 16.98 -1.21 7.14
N ASN A 352 17.19 -2.36 7.77
CA ASN A 352 17.34 -2.51 9.21
C ASN A 352 18.53 -3.41 9.56
N LEU A 353 19.55 -2.87 10.23
CA LEU A 353 20.78 -3.61 10.56
C LEU A 353 20.69 -4.39 11.88
N TYR A 354 19.56 -4.32 12.60
CA TYR A 354 19.37 -5.12 13.81
C TYR A 354 19.38 -6.62 13.54
N HIS A 355 19.11 -7.06 12.31
CA HIS A 355 19.25 -8.46 11.89
C HIS A 355 20.71 -8.95 11.86
N LYS A 356 21.68 -8.04 11.80
CA LYS A 356 23.14 -8.31 11.66
C LYS A 356 23.50 -9.23 10.47
N ASP A 357 22.63 -9.30 9.46
CA ASP A 357 22.84 -10.06 8.24
C ASP A 357 23.06 -9.09 7.07
N GLU A 358 24.32 -8.92 6.69
CA GLU A 358 24.73 -8.01 5.62
C GLU A 358 24.25 -8.48 4.23
N GLU A 359 24.13 -9.78 4.01
CA GLU A 359 23.68 -10.34 2.71
C GLU A 359 22.25 -9.90 2.40
N ILE A 360 21.36 -9.98 3.40
CA ILE A 360 19.97 -9.54 3.29
C ILE A 360 19.88 -8.06 2.92
N ILE A 361 20.72 -7.23 3.54
CA ILE A 361 20.74 -5.79 3.28
C ILE A 361 21.19 -5.50 1.86
N TRP A 362 22.27 -6.14 1.40
CA TRP A 362 22.71 -6.01 0.00
C TRP A 362 21.66 -6.53 -0.99
N ARG A 363 20.95 -7.61 -0.65
CA ARG A 363 19.83 -8.13 -1.44
C ARG A 363 18.70 -7.11 -1.54
N HIS A 364 18.36 -6.42 -0.46
CA HIS A 364 17.37 -5.33 -0.47
C HIS A 364 17.81 -4.10 -1.27
N ILE A 365 19.09 -3.75 -1.19
CA ILE A 365 19.71 -2.70 -2.02
C ILE A 365 19.60 -3.08 -3.49
N PHE A 366 20.00 -4.30 -3.86
CA PHE A 366 19.94 -4.81 -5.23
C PHE A 366 18.52 -4.81 -5.77
N ILE A 367 17.55 -5.37 -5.02
CA ILE A 367 16.13 -5.37 -5.41
C ILE A 367 15.59 -3.96 -5.64
N THR A 368 15.97 -3.02 -4.78
CA THR A 368 15.56 -1.61 -4.90
C THR A 368 16.08 -1.00 -6.21
N PHE A 369 17.33 -1.30 -6.58
CA PHE A 369 17.87 -0.90 -7.87
C PHE A 369 17.28 -1.67 -9.05
N CYS A 370 16.93 -2.94 -8.92
CA CYS A 370 16.19 -3.65 -9.97
C CYS A 370 14.86 -2.96 -10.28
N ILE A 371 14.11 -2.53 -9.27
CA ILE A 371 12.85 -1.78 -9.45
C ILE A 371 13.11 -0.45 -10.18
N SER A 372 14.14 0.29 -9.74
CA SER A 372 14.58 1.55 -10.36
C SER A 372 14.97 1.34 -11.83
N ALA A 373 15.90 0.43 -12.10
CA ALA A 373 16.38 0.06 -13.42
C ALA A 373 15.26 -0.40 -14.35
N ASN A 374 14.35 -1.25 -13.87
CA ASN A 374 13.24 -1.74 -14.68
C ASN A 374 12.28 -0.61 -15.07
N LYS A 375 11.97 0.31 -14.15
CA LYS A 375 11.20 1.51 -14.48
C LYS A 375 11.93 2.37 -15.51
N PHE A 376 13.23 2.59 -15.33
CA PHE A 376 14.04 3.37 -16.26
C PHE A 376 14.04 2.77 -17.68
N CYS A 377 14.40 1.48 -17.81
CA CYS A 377 14.39 0.77 -19.08
C CYS A 377 13.00 0.74 -19.71
N SER A 378 11.94 0.50 -18.92
CA SER A 378 10.56 0.49 -19.42
C SER A 378 10.15 1.85 -19.99
N ILE A 379 10.39 2.94 -19.27
CA ILE A 379 10.06 4.31 -19.72
C ILE A 379 10.81 4.64 -21.01
N LEU A 380 12.12 4.38 -21.07
CA LEU A 380 12.91 4.63 -22.27
C LEU A 380 12.42 3.77 -23.45
N SER A 381 12.18 2.47 -23.23
CA SER A 381 11.70 1.56 -24.28
C SER A 381 10.38 2.01 -24.91
N VAL A 382 9.46 2.53 -24.09
CA VAL A 382 8.15 3.01 -24.56
C VAL A 382 8.26 4.34 -25.28
N ILE A 383 9.05 5.31 -24.78
CA ILE A 383 8.94 6.72 -25.18
C ILE A 383 10.14 7.23 -25.97
N CYS A 384 11.33 6.71 -25.72
CA CYS A 384 12.57 7.27 -26.23
C CYS A 384 13.04 6.53 -27.49
N PRO A 385 13.42 7.25 -28.57
CA PRO A 385 14.09 6.63 -29.71
C PRO A 385 15.40 5.95 -29.30
N LYS A 386 15.73 4.81 -29.92
CA LYS A 386 16.96 4.04 -29.62
C LYS A 386 18.23 4.90 -29.66
N SER A 387 18.32 5.79 -30.64
CA SER A 387 19.46 6.69 -30.86
C SER A 387 19.65 7.73 -29.75
N GLU A 388 18.65 7.95 -28.88
CA GLU A 388 18.74 8.99 -27.85
C GLU A 388 18.85 8.43 -26.43
N MET A 389 18.60 7.13 -26.23
CA MET A 389 18.54 6.53 -24.90
C MET A 389 19.82 6.74 -24.09
N PHE A 390 20.99 6.74 -24.74
CA PHE A 390 22.28 6.90 -24.07
C PHE A 390 22.42 8.26 -23.37
N LYS A 391 21.73 9.31 -23.87
CA LYS A 391 21.72 10.65 -23.28
C LYS A 391 21.18 10.67 -21.84
N TYR A 392 20.42 9.65 -21.45
CA TYR A 392 19.79 9.54 -20.13
C TYR A 392 20.60 8.72 -19.10
N ILE A 393 21.75 8.14 -19.49
CA ILE A 393 22.62 7.43 -18.53
C ILE A 393 23.16 8.37 -17.42
N PRO A 394 23.61 9.60 -17.70
CA PRO A 394 23.99 10.55 -16.64
C PRO A 394 22.85 10.86 -15.67
N LEU A 395 21.62 10.91 -16.16
CA LEU A 395 20.43 11.09 -15.31
C LEU A 395 20.23 9.90 -14.38
N TYR A 396 20.32 8.66 -14.89
CA TYR A 396 20.20 7.46 -14.06
C TYR A 396 21.28 7.43 -12.95
N LYS A 397 22.51 7.86 -13.26
CA LYS A 397 23.58 8.00 -12.27
C LYS A 397 23.20 8.99 -11.16
N ARG A 398 22.68 10.17 -11.52
CA ARG A 398 22.22 11.19 -10.54
C ARG A 398 21.10 10.65 -9.64
N VAL A 399 20.12 9.97 -10.23
CA VAL A 399 18.99 9.37 -9.49
C VAL A 399 19.48 8.26 -8.56
N THR A 400 20.40 7.41 -9.04
CA THR A 400 21.04 6.36 -8.25
C THR A 400 21.73 6.95 -7.03
N LEU A 401 22.53 8.01 -7.17
CA LEU A 401 23.21 8.63 -6.03
C LEU A 401 22.23 9.16 -4.97
N LYS A 402 21.11 9.76 -5.38
CA LYS A 402 20.05 10.19 -4.45
C LYS A 402 19.42 9.01 -3.71
N LEU A 403 19.17 7.91 -4.41
CA LEU A 403 18.69 6.66 -3.80
C LEU A 403 19.71 6.06 -2.83
N CYS A 404 20.99 6.01 -3.22
CA CYS A 404 22.09 5.54 -2.36
C CYS A 404 22.11 6.33 -1.05
N ASN A 405 22.13 7.65 -1.13
CA ASN A 405 22.16 8.52 0.05
C ASN A 405 20.92 8.29 0.94
N SER A 406 19.75 8.10 0.34
CA SER A 406 18.53 7.79 1.09
C SER A 406 18.62 6.45 1.82
N ILE A 407 19.12 5.41 1.15
CA ILE A 407 19.34 4.08 1.75
C ILE A 407 20.35 4.19 2.90
N ILE A 408 21.48 4.84 2.67
CA ILE A 408 22.53 5.03 3.68
C ILE A 408 21.96 5.77 4.90
N ASN A 409 21.24 6.87 4.69
CA ASN A 409 20.64 7.64 5.79
C ASN A 409 19.66 6.77 6.61
N VAL A 410 18.84 5.96 5.96
CA VAL A 410 17.92 5.04 6.67
C VAL A 410 18.70 3.95 7.39
N LEU A 411 19.73 3.35 6.78
CA LEU A 411 20.56 2.34 7.44
C LEU A 411 21.24 2.92 8.68
N LEU A 412 21.87 4.10 8.58
CA LEU A 412 22.53 4.78 9.69
C LEU A 412 21.57 5.05 10.86
N GLN A 413 20.31 5.40 10.59
CA GLN A 413 19.29 5.58 11.61
C GLN A 413 18.80 4.27 12.25
N ASN A 414 19.11 3.12 11.65
CA ASN A 414 18.65 1.79 12.08
C ASN A 414 19.84 0.83 12.26
N THR A 415 20.97 1.37 12.71
CA THR A 415 22.18 0.63 13.07
C THR A 415 22.23 0.42 14.58
N PRO A 416 22.39 -0.82 15.09
CA PRO A 416 22.66 -1.03 16.50
C PRO A 416 24.06 -0.51 16.87
N GLU A 417 24.25 -0.08 18.12
CA GLU A 417 25.48 0.57 18.60
C GLU A 417 26.74 -0.29 18.41
N ASP A 418 26.59 -1.61 18.47
CA ASP A 418 27.67 -2.59 18.36
C ASP A 418 27.90 -3.11 16.93
N TYR A 419 27.25 -2.50 15.92
CA TYR A 419 27.33 -2.93 14.53
C TYR A 419 27.72 -1.76 13.63
N SER A 420 28.56 -2.03 12.63
CA SER A 420 28.90 -1.04 11.61
C SER A 420 28.85 -1.70 10.25
N LEU A 421 28.01 -1.17 9.36
CA LEU A 421 28.00 -1.57 7.97
C LEU A 421 29.15 -0.86 7.24
N VAL A 422 30.17 -1.62 6.87
CA VAL A 422 31.37 -1.09 6.25
C VAL A 422 31.27 -1.23 4.73
N PHE A 423 31.00 -0.14 4.02
CA PHE A 423 30.84 -0.14 2.56
C PHE A 423 31.59 1.00 1.88
N CYS A 424 31.87 0.82 0.59
CA CYS A 424 32.24 1.90 -0.30
C CYS A 424 31.01 2.33 -1.11
N ILE A 425 30.82 3.64 -1.33
CA ILE A 425 29.73 4.15 -2.16
C ILE A 425 29.75 3.56 -3.59
N ASN A 426 30.93 3.19 -4.10
CA ASN A 426 31.09 2.50 -5.37
C ASN A 426 30.49 1.09 -5.36
N HIS A 427 30.43 0.39 -4.22
CA HIS A 427 29.74 -0.90 -4.13
C HIS A 427 28.24 -0.73 -4.43
N ILE A 428 27.61 0.28 -3.83
CA ILE A 428 26.18 0.55 -4.03
C ILE A 428 25.94 1.01 -5.49
N CYS A 429 26.81 1.86 -6.04
CA CYS A 429 26.72 2.29 -7.43
C CYS A 429 26.92 1.13 -8.41
N TYR A 430 27.88 0.24 -8.13
CA TYR A 430 28.12 -0.98 -8.91
C TYR A 430 26.87 -1.85 -8.94
N VAL A 431 26.25 -2.11 -7.78
CA VAL A 431 24.98 -2.86 -7.68
C VAL A 431 23.88 -2.18 -8.48
N SER A 432 23.78 -0.84 -8.47
CA SER A 432 22.79 -0.12 -9.27
C SER A 432 22.99 -0.30 -10.78
N PHE A 433 24.23 -0.15 -11.26
CA PHE A 433 24.52 -0.35 -12.68
C PHE A 433 24.46 -1.82 -13.08
N LYS A 434 24.71 -2.76 -12.16
CA LYS A 434 24.52 -4.19 -12.38
C LYS A 434 23.05 -4.50 -12.59
N ALA A 435 22.17 -3.99 -11.72
CA ALA A 435 20.73 -4.08 -11.88
C ALA A 435 20.25 -3.45 -13.20
N LEU A 436 20.79 -2.30 -13.59
CA LEU A 436 20.51 -1.66 -14.87
C LEU A 436 20.94 -2.51 -16.06
N GLN A 437 22.14 -3.08 -16.02
CA GLN A 437 22.64 -3.97 -17.07
C GLN A 437 21.71 -5.18 -17.25
N LEU A 438 21.30 -5.82 -16.15
CA LEU A 438 20.41 -6.97 -16.18
C LEU A 438 19.02 -6.62 -16.74
N CYS A 439 18.44 -5.49 -16.33
CA CYS A 439 17.17 -5.02 -16.87
C CYS A 439 17.29 -4.64 -18.35
N ALA A 440 18.35 -3.95 -18.76
CA ALA A 440 18.56 -3.52 -20.14
C ALA A 440 18.75 -4.71 -21.10
N LYS A 441 19.40 -5.79 -20.65
CA LYS A 441 19.52 -7.05 -21.41
C LYS A 441 18.16 -7.68 -21.71
N ARG A 442 17.19 -7.56 -20.78
CA ARG A 442 15.86 -8.18 -20.88
C ARG A 442 14.77 -7.24 -21.41
N THR A 443 15.05 -5.95 -21.57
CA THR A 443 14.06 -4.96 -22.01
C THR A 443 14.26 -4.63 -23.49
N SER A 444 13.18 -4.70 -24.28
CA SER A 444 13.22 -4.34 -25.70
C SER A 444 13.81 -2.94 -25.91
N LYS A 445 14.59 -2.74 -26.97
CA LYS A 445 15.29 -1.47 -27.31
C LYS A 445 16.45 -1.06 -26.38
N CYS A 446 16.50 -1.48 -25.12
CA CYS A 446 17.52 -1.05 -24.17
C CYS A 446 18.90 -1.72 -24.35
N SER A 447 19.03 -2.69 -25.25
CA SER A 447 20.35 -3.27 -25.58
C SER A 447 21.35 -2.22 -26.10
N VAL A 448 20.86 -1.14 -26.73
CA VAL A 448 21.69 -0.05 -27.29
C VAL A 448 22.44 0.76 -26.23
N ILE A 449 21.97 0.76 -24.98
CA ILE A 449 22.64 1.47 -23.88
C ILE A 449 23.64 0.59 -23.10
N LEU A 450 23.72 -0.71 -23.40
CA LEU A 450 24.62 -1.63 -22.70
C LEU A 450 26.11 -1.23 -22.74
N PRO A 451 26.68 -0.73 -23.86
CA PRO A 451 28.06 -0.29 -23.87
C PRO A 451 28.34 0.82 -22.85
N TYR A 452 27.44 1.82 -22.77
CA TYR A 452 27.54 2.92 -21.82
C TYR A 452 27.36 2.46 -20.36
N ILE A 453 26.44 1.51 -20.12
CA ILE A 453 26.28 0.89 -18.80
C ILE A 453 27.55 0.14 -18.40
N ASN A 454 28.16 -0.61 -19.33
CA ASN A 454 29.40 -1.35 -19.07
C ASN A 454 30.56 -0.42 -18.74
N THR A 455 30.64 0.75 -19.40
CA THR A 455 31.62 1.79 -19.05
C THR A 455 31.43 2.29 -17.61
N GLU A 456 30.20 2.57 -17.17
CA GLU A 456 29.95 3.00 -15.78
C GLU A 456 30.13 1.85 -14.77
N LEU A 457 29.82 0.62 -15.14
CA LEU A 457 30.13 -0.58 -14.35
C LEU A 457 31.63 -0.69 -14.11
N ALA A 458 32.46 -0.57 -15.16
CA ALA A 458 33.91 -0.63 -15.02
C ALA A 458 34.45 0.41 -14.03
N LYS A 459 33.97 1.66 -14.12
CA LYS A 459 34.33 2.77 -13.21
C LYS A 459 33.95 2.53 -11.74
N THR A 460 32.86 1.78 -11.51
CA THR A 460 32.34 1.50 -10.17
C THR A 460 32.75 0.13 -9.62
N ASN A 461 33.37 -0.71 -10.45
CA ASN A 461 33.77 -2.08 -10.10
C ASN A 461 35.04 -2.12 -9.26
N CYS A 462 35.02 -1.52 -8.07
CA CYS A 462 36.13 -1.62 -7.13
C CYS A 462 36.23 -3.00 -6.46
N LEU A 463 35.16 -3.79 -6.53
CA LEU A 463 35.09 -5.15 -6.00
C LEU A 463 35.93 -6.13 -6.83
N PHE A 464 35.83 -6.11 -8.16
CA PHE A 464 36.52 -7.06 -9.04
C PHE A 464 37.54 -6.40 -9.98
N GLY A 465 37.54 -5.07 -10.10
CA GLY A 465 38.38 -4.32 -11.03
C GLY A 465 39.69 -3.76 -10.45
N LYS A 466 40.38 -2.96 -11.26
CA LYS A 466 41.64 -2.31 -10.87
C LYS A 466 41.35 -1.09 -9.99
N TRP A 467 41.87 -1.09 -8.77
CA TRP A 467 41.71 0.01 -7.81
C TRP A 467 42.12 1.40 -8.33
N ARG A 468 43.04 1.46 -9.31
CA ARG A 468 43.50 2.74 -9.90
C ARG A 468 42.42 3.45 -10.73
N GLU A 469 41.38 2.74 -11.17
CA GLU A 469 40.26 3.28 -11.95
C GLU A 469 39.10 3.74 -11.03
N HIS A 470 39.32 3.69 -9.72
CA HIS A 470 38.35 4.05 -8.71
C HIS A 470 38.01 5.55 -8.74
N ALA A 471 36.74 5.89 -8.89
CA ALA A 471 36.27 7.26 -8.69
C ALA A 471 36.47 7.66 -7.22
N SER A 472 37.47 8.51 -6.94
CA SER A 472 37.75 9.02 -5.58
C SER A 472 36.66 9.96 -5.05
N ARG A 473 35.74 10.40 -5.91
CA ARG A 473 34.62 11.30 -5.56
C ARG A 473 33.34 10.86 -6.26
N LEU A 474 32.29 10.66 -5.47
CA LEU A 474 30.91 10.52 -5.97
C LEU A 474 30.03 11.52 -5.22
N GLY A 475 29.72 12.64 -5.88
CA GLY A 475 28.91 13.72 -5.29
C GLY A 475 29.69 14.59 -4.29
N GLU A 476 28.95 15.26 -3.41
CA GLU A 476 29.49 16.22 -2.42
C GLU A 476 30.02 15.56 -1.14
N THR A 477 29.67 14.30 -0.88
CA THR A 477 30.11 13.54 0.30
C THR A 477 31.54 13.03 0.12
N LYS A 478 32.48 13.56 0.92
CA LYS A 478 33.90 13.16 0.97
C LYS A 478 34.10 11.86 1.78
N ILE A 479 33.48 10.76 1.36
CA ILE A 479 33.82 9.45 1.94
C ILE A 479 34.99 8.90 1.12
N GLU A 480 36.17 8.80 1.74
CA GLU A 480 37.36 8.30 1.08
C GLU A 480 37.24 6.80 0.76
N ALA A 481 37.77 6.46 -0.41
CA ALA A 481 37.86 5.09 -0.88
C ALA A 481 38.81 4.28 -0.01
N ASN A 482 38.32 3.27 0.71
CA ASN A 482 39.17 2.39 1.49
C ASN A 482 39.44 1.08 0.74
N ARG A 483 40.71 0.86 0.37
CA ARG A 483 41.16 -0.32 -0.38
C ARG A 483 40.90 -1.63 0.37
N ILE A 484 40.93 -1.61 1.69
CA ILE A 484 40.65 -2.78 2.53
C ILE A 484 39.18 -3.16 2.40
N ILE A 485 38.28 -2.18 2.51
CA ILE A 485 36.82 -2.37 2.38
C ILE A 485 36.46 -2.97 1.01
N CYS A 486 37.11 -2.53 -0.07
CA CYS A 486 36.75 -2.96 -1.41
C CYS A 486 37.33 -4.33 -1.82
N ARG A 487 38.26 -4.87 -1.02
CA ARG A 487 38.84 -6.21 -1.23
C ARG A 487 38.23 -7.28 -0.35
N ARG A 488 37.20 -6.95 0.43
CA ARG A 488 36.38 -7.86 1.24
C ARG A 488 35.91 -9.08 0.43
N THR A 489 36.38 -10.27 0.81
CA THR A 489 36.10 -11.53 0.11
C THR A 489 34.67 -12.01 0.32
N ASP A 490 34.15 -11.80 1.52
CA ASP A 490 32.76 -11.99 1.91
C ASP A 490 31.80 -11.14 1.05
N LEU A 491 32.09 -9.84 0.91
CA LEU A 491 31.25 -8.96 0.09
C LEU A 491 31.27 -9.36 -1.40
N ARG A 492 32.43 -9.79 -1.92
CA ARG A 492 32.52 -10.32 -3.28
C ARG A 492 31.66 -11.58 -3.46
N LYS A 493 31.56 -12.44 -2.44
CA LYS A 493 30.71 -13.63 -2.48
C LYS A 493 29.24 -13.23 -2.59
N ILE A 494 28.78 -12.29 -1.77
CA ILE A 494 27.42 -11.73 -1.83
C ILE A 494 27.12 -11.16 -3.22
N MET A 495 28.04 -10.37 -3.77
CA MET A 495 27.85 -9.68 -5.04
C MET A 495 27.77 -10.62 -6.24
N LYS A 496 28.39 -11.80 -6.16
CA LYS A 496 28.27 -12.86 -7.19
C LYS A 496 26.86 -13.45 -7.26
N GLU A 497 26.03 -13.29 -6.23
CA GLU A 497 24.63 -13.71 -6.27
C GLU A 497 23.76 -12.77 -7.11
N PHE A 498 24.25 -11.56 -7.43
CA PHE A 498 23.52 -10.55 -8.20
C PHE A 498 23.80 -10.63 -9.71
N GLU A 499 24.08 -11.83 -10.20
CA GLU A 499 24.26 -12.11 -11.64
C GLU A 499 22.93 -12.28 -12.38
N GLU A 500 21.84 -12.50 -11.64
CA GLU A 500 20.49 -12.62 -12.18
C GLU A 500 19.52 -11.63 -11.53
N LEU A 501 18.43 -11.33 -12.23
CA LEU A 501 17.33 -10.58 -11.62
C LEU A 501 16.63 -11.44 -10.56
N PRO A 502 16.02 -10.82 -9.53
CA PRO A 502 15.26 -11.55 -8.53
C PRO A 502 14.23 -12.51 -9.16
N ALA A 503 13.99 -13.65 -8.52
CA ALA A 503 13.03 -14.64 -9.02
C ALA A 503 11.64 -14.01 -9.23
N GLY A 504 11.02 -14.33 -10.36
CA GLY A 504 9.70 -13.79 -10.75
C GLY A 504 9.70 -12.34 -11.25
N PHE A 505 10.86 -11.69 -11.35
CA PHE A 505 10.99 -10.31 -11.82
C PHE A 505 10.83 -10.21 -13.34
N LEU A 506 9.79 -9.51 -13.80
CA LEU A 506 9.49 -9.34 -15.22
C LEU A 506 9.91 -7.95 -15.74
N CYS A 507 10.73 -7.94 -16.80
CA CYS A 507 11.09 -6.73 -17.54
C CYS A 507 10.08 -6.48 -18.66
N TYR A 508 9.95 -5.21 -19.07
CA TYR A 508 9.08 -4.84 -20.19
C TYR A 508 9.54 -5.52 -21.49
N ASN A 509 8.62 -6.20 -22.16
CA ASN A 509 8.89 -6.83 -23.44
C ASN A 509 7.79 -6.48 -24.44
N ASN A 510 8.15 -5.70 -25.45
CA ASN A 510 7.25 -5.26 -26.51
C ASN A 510 7.08 -6.35 -27.57
N ILE A 511 6.54 -7.52 -27.21
CA ILE A 511 6.24 -8.61 -28.17
C ILE A 511 4.96 -8.29 -29.00
N TYR A 512 4.30 -7.17 -28.74
CA TYR A 512 3.14 -6.71 -29.51
C TYR A 512 3.49 -5.59 -30.49
#